data_AF-A0A3N5G8V2-F1
#
_entry.id   AF-A0A3N5G8V2-F1
#
_cell.length_a   1.000
_cell.length_b   1.000
_cell.length_c   1.000
_cell.angle_alpha   90.00
_cell.angle_beta   90.00
_cell.angle_gamma   90.00
#
_symmetry.space_group_name_H-M   'P 1'
#
loop_
_entity.id
_entity.type
_entity.pdbx_description
1 polymer ?
#
loop_
_entity_poly.entity_id
_entity_poly.type
_entity_poly.pdbx_seq_one_letter_code
_entity_poly.pdbx_strand_id
1 'polypeptide(L)'
;MVYRAPHAAPESQIPEERRGRTMGRFCKVCSQIYPLHRALHRGKPMFGKDHVASPCTHEGEAFDPGEPWWEPAVEVLPAVVQAAEGELVAGSPKPQG
;
A
#
# COMPACT_ATOMS: atom_id res chain seq x y z
N MET A 1 19.43 7.08 -10.66
CA MET A 1 18.97 6.28 -9.50
C MET A 1 17.47 6.51 -9.36
N VAL A 2 16.64 5.52 -9.72
CA VAL A 2 15.17 5.66 -9.64
C VAL A 2 14.75 5.20 -8.25
N TYR A 3 14.40 6.16 -7.39
CA TYR A 3 13.86 5.84 -6.06
C TYR A 3 12.42 5.36 -6.24
N ARG A 4 12.21 4.04 -6.36
CA ARG A 4 10.87 3.46 -6.30
C ARG A 4 10.45 3.48 -4.84
N ALA A 5 9.59 4.43 -4.47
CA ALA A 5 8.91 4.36 -3.19
C ALA A 5 8.14 3.03 -3.12
N PRO A 6 8.12 2.34 -1.96
CA PRO A 6 7.33 1.12 -1.79
C PRO A 6 5.87 1.41 -2.14
N HIS A 7 5.25 0.50 -2.90
CA HIS A 7 3.86 0.62 -3.31
C HIS A 7 2.98 0.37 -2.08
N ALA A 8 2.12 1.34 -1.75
CA ALA A 8 1.13 1.21 -0.68
C ALA A 8 -0.26 1.05 -1.30
N ALA A 9 -1.11 0.22 -0.69
CA ALA A 9 -2.48 0.00 -1.11
C ALA A 9 -3.39 -0.19 0.14
N PRO A 10 -4.72 -0.03 0.01
CA PRO A 10 -5.65 -0.31 1.09
C PRO A 10 -5.48 -1.73 1.62
N GLU A 11 -5.47 -1.88 2.94
CA GLU A 11 -5.28 -3.15 3.65
C GLU A 11 -6.27 -4.22 3.17
N SER A 12 -7.52 -3.84 2.91
CA SER A 12 -8.58 -4.74 2.44
C SER A 12 -8.32 -5.35 1.06
N GLN A 13 -7.46 -4.74 0.23
CA GLN A 13 -7.13 -5.23 -1.11
C GLN A 13 -5.87 -6.10 -1.15
N ILE A 14 -5.17 -6.23 -0.02
CA ILE A 14 -3.90 -6.96 0.05
C ILE A 14 -4.13 -8.27 0.83
N PRO A 15 -3.74 -9.43 0.27
CA PRO A 15 -3.72 -10.68 1.02
C PRO A 15 -2.87 -10.56 2.30
N GLU A 16 -3.29 -11.18 3.40
CA GLU A 16 -2.66 -11.01 4.72
C GLU A 16 -1.15 -11.29 4.70
N GLU A 17 -0.74 -12.33 3.96
CA GLU A 17 0.66 -12.73 3.78
C GLU A 17 1.52 -11.73 3.01
N ARG A 18 0.90 -10.71 2.40
CA ARG A 18 1.56 -9.65 1.64
C ARG A 18 1.42 -8.27 2.27
N ARG A 19 0.79 -8.16 3.45
CA ARG A 19 0.64 -6.89 4.18
C ARG A 19 1.93 -6.58 4.94
N GLY A 20 2.58 -5.49 4.56
CA GLY A 20 3.69 -4.91 5.30
C GLY A 20 3.22 -3.93 6.38
N ARG A 21 4.10 -3.00 6.76
CA ARG A 21 3.76 -1.94 7.73
C ARG A 21 2.72 -0.98 7.18
N THR A 22 1.96 -0.35 8.07
CA THR A 22 1.11 0.79 7.69
C THR A 22 1.96 1.98 7.29
N MET A 23 1.73 2.48 6.08
CA MET A 23 2.45 3.60 5.47
C MET A 23 1.60 4.87 5.43
N GLY A 24 0.27 4.75 5.53
CA GLY A 24 -0.63 5.88 5.46
C GLY A 24 -2.08 5.51 5.75
N ARG A 25 -2.97 6.42 5.36
CA ARG A 25 -4.43 6.28 5.48
C ARG A 25 -5.04 6.41 4.10
N PHE A 26 -5.78 5.39 3.69
CA PHE A 26 -6.46 5.36 2.40
C PHE A 26 -7.90 5.86 2.57
N CYS A 27 -8.30 6.87 1.80
CA CYS A 27 -9.69 7.28 1.72
C CYS A 27 -10.42 6.44 0.68
N LYS A 28 -11.48 5.74 1.08
CA LYS A 28 -12.26 4.86 0.19
C LYS A 28 -13.10 5.63 -0.82
N VAL A 29 -13.35 6.91 -0.58
CA VAL A 29 -14.17 7.77 -1.46
C VAL A 29 -13.34 8.38 -2.58
N CYS A 30 -12.19 8.99 -2.27
CA CYS A 30 -11.35 9.65 -3.26
C CYS A 30 -10.16 8.82 -3.75
N SER A 31 -10.00 7.60 -3.22
CA SER A 31 -8.92 6.66 -3.54
C SER A 31 -7.53 7.28 -3.42
N GLN A 32 -7.30 8.10 -2.40
CA GLN A 32 -6.01 8.72 -2.11
C GLN A 32 -5.41 8.18 -0.81
N ILE A 33 -4.08 8.11 -0.81
CA ILE A 33 -3.28 7.75 0.36
C ILE A 33 -2.72 9.02 0.99
N TYR A 34 -2.96 9.17 2.28
CA TYR A 34 -2.49 10.28 3.10
C TYR A 34 -1.39 9.79 4.07
N PRO A 35 -0.30 10.55 4.26
CA PRO A 35 0.74 10.18 5.23
C PRO A 35 0.23 10.10 6.67
N LEU A 36 0.84 9.23 7.49
CA LEU A 36 0.43 9.02 8.89
C LEU A 36 0.46 10.26 9.78
N HIS A 37 1.35 11.22 9.51
CA HIS A 37 1.44 12.47 10.29
C HIS A 37 0.32 13.46 9.96
N ARG A 38 -0.48 13.22 8.92
CA ARG A 38 -1.58 14.12 8.55
C ARG A 38 -2.83 13.78 9.36
N ALA A 39 -3.25 14.72 10.21
CA ALA A 39 -4.43 14.56 11.07
C ALA A 39 -5.77 14.64 10.31
N LEU A 40 -5.86 15.50 9.28
CA LEU A 40 -7.09 15.80 8.56
C LEU A 40 -7.02 15.39 7.10
N HIS A 41 -8.15 14.92 6.57
CA HIS A 41 -8.32 14.60 5.17
C HIS A 41 -8.37 15.89 4.34
N ARG A 42 -7.49 16.01 3.33
CA ARG A 42 -7.54 17.12 2.36
C ARG A 42 -7.99 16.56 1.04
N GLY A 43 -9.29 16.66 0.77
CA GLY A 43 -9.93 16.10 -0.40
C GLY A 43 -9.15 16.36 -1.68
N LYS A 44 -9.09 15.36 -2.54
CA LYS A 44 -8.71 15.57 -3.94
C LYS A 44 -9.98 15.90 -4.72
N PRO A 45 -9.93 16.81 -5.70
CA PRO A 45 -11.04 17.01 -6.60
C PRO A 45 -11.46 15.69 -7.26
N MET A 46 -12.72 15.32 -7.09
CA MET A 46 -13.37 14.18 -7.73
C MET A 46 -14.06 14.69 -8.99
N PHE A 47 -13.76 14.05 -10.12
CA PHE A 47 -14.36 14.38 -11.40
C PHE A 47 -15.44 13.35 -11.71
N GLY A 48 -16.70 13.79 -11.71
CA GLY A 48 -17.84 12.99 -12.15
C GLY A 48 -18.08 13.12 -13.66
N LYS A 49 -19.13 12.46 -14.15
CA LYS A 49 -19.56 12.47 -15.57
C LYS A 49 -19.78 13.88 -16.14
N ASP A 50 -20.07 14.85 -15.28
CA ASP A 50 -20.34 16.24 -15.63
C ASP A 50 -19.11 17.17 -15.50
N HIS A 51 -17.90 16.62 -15.36
CA HIS A 51 -16.62 17.36 -15.32
C HIS A 51 -16.46 18.46 -14.25
N VAL A 52 -17.42 18.65 -13.35
CA VAL A 52 -17.30 19.56 -12.21
C VAL A 52 -16.47 18.90 -11.11
N ALA A 53 -15.29 19.47 -10.86
CA ALA A 53 -14.39 19.12 -9.76
C ALA A 53 -15.06 19.43 -8.41
N SER A 54 -15.60 18.41 -7.74
CA SER A 54 -16.10 18.58 -6.36
C SER A 54 -15.06 18.07 -5.36
N PRO A 55 -14.90 18.70 -4.19
CA PRO A 55 -14.06 18.15 -3.12
C PRO A 55 -14.59 16.79 -2.67
N CYS A 56 -13.73 15.97 -2.08
CA CYS A 56 -14.17 14.75 -1.43
C CYS A 56 -15.15 15.09 -0.29
N THR A 57 -16.19 14.29 -0.09
CA THR A 57 -17.19 14.49 0.97
C THR A 57 -16.57 14.55 2.37
N HIS A 58 -15.49 13.81 2.61
CA HIS A 58 -14.77 13.79 3.89
C HIS A 58 -13.66 14.85 3.98
N GLU A 59 -13.66 15.87 3.12
CA GLU A 59 -12.68 16.95 3.24
C GLU A 59 -12.83 17.68 4.59
N GLY A 60 -11.72 17.80 5.31
CA GLY A 60 -11.67 18.41 6.65
C GLY A 60 -11.91 17.42 7.79
N GLU A 61 -12.41 16.21 7.53
CA GLU A 61 -12.63 15.21 8.57
C GLU A 61 -11.31 14.63 9.10
N ALA A 62 -11.30 14.29 10.39
CA ALA A 62 -10.18 13.64 11.05
C ALA A 62 -10.21 12.13 10.80
N PHE A 63 -9.03 11.52 10.68
CA PHE A 63 -8.93 10.06 10.52
C PHE A 63 -9.08 9.33 11.86
N ASP A 64 -10.26 9.44 12.48
CA ASP A 64 -10.54 8.81 13.76
C ASP A 64 -10.67 7.28 13.62
N PRO A 65 -10.13 6.50 14.57
CA PRO A 65 -10.26 5.04 14.55
C PRO A 65 -11.73 4.59 14.55
N GLY A 66 -12.06 3.65 13.68
CA GLY A 66 -13.42 3.09 13.57
C GLY A 66 -14.30 3.76 12.51
N GLU A 67 -13.88 4.88 11.95
CA GLU A 67 -14.60 5.52 10.84
C GLU A 67 -14.58 4.64 9.58
N PRO A 68 -15.74 4.41 8.93
CA PRO A 68 -15.85 3.43 7.85
C PRO A 68 -15.31 3.95 6.51
N TRP A 69 -15.12 5.26 6.36
CA TRP A 69 -14.76 5.92 5.10
C TRP A 69 -13.27 5.88 4.77
N TRP A 70 -12.43 5.49 5.73
CA TRP A 70 -11.00 5.27 5.51
C TRP A 70 -10.55 3.90 6.03
N GLU A 71 -9.35 3.51 5.65
CA GLU A 71 -8.67 2.32 6.17
C GLU A 71 -7.14 2.49 6.13
N PRO A 72 -6.38 1.63 6.83
CA PRO A 72 -4.92 1.64 6.73
C PRO A 72 -4.45 1.42 5.28
N ALA A 73 -3.53 2.26 4.82
CA ALA A 73 -2.75 2.00 3.61
C ALA A 73 -1.46 1.30 4.02
N VAL A 74 -1.30 0.04 3.62
CA VAL A 74 -0.15 -0.78 4.02
C VAL A 74 0.79 -1.04 2.85
N GLU A 75 2.06 -1.25 3.17
CA GLU A 75 3.08 -1.63 2.21
C GLU A 75 2.72 -2.97 1.55
N VAL A 76 2.81 -3.04 0.22
CA VAL A 76 2.58 -4.28 -0.53
C VAL A 76 3.90 -5.03 -0.63
N LEU A 77 4.04 -6.10 0.15
CA LEU A 77 5.22 -6.95 0.10
C LEU A 77 5.23 -7.79 -1.20
N PRO A 78 6.42 -8.09 -1.75
CA PRO A 78 6.54 -9.05 -2.83
C PRO A 78 6.00 -10.41 -2.38
N ALA A 79 5.38 -11.15 -3.29
CA ALA A 79 5.06 -12.55 -3.00
C ALA A 79 6.37 -13.27 -2.67
N VAL A 80 6.45 -13.90 -1.50
CA VAL A 80 7.57 -14.80 -1.19
C VAL A 80 7.49 -15.92 -2.22
N VAL A 81 8.43 -15.93 -3.17
CA VAL A 81 8.61 -17.06 -4.06
C VAL A 81 9.16 -18.18 -3.17
N GLN A 82 8.30 -19.06 -2.65
CA GLN A 82 8.71 -20.26 -1.89
C GLN A 82 9.42 -21.31 -2.78
N ALA A 83 10.21 -20.89 -3.76
CA ALA A 83 10.89 -21.77 -4.70
C ALA A 83 12.32 -21.25 -4.97
N ALA A 84 13.19 -21.34 -3.97
CA ALA A 84 14.65 -21.32 -4.18
C ALA A 84 15.47 -21.89 -2.99
N GLU A 85 14.87 -22.60 -2.03
CA GLU A 85 15.61 -23.40 -1.05
C GLU A 85 15.43 -24.89 -1.36
N GLY A 86 16.00 -25.31 -2.50
CA GLY A 86 15.95 -26.71 -2.93
C GLY A 86 17.07 -27.15 -3.86
N GLU A 87 17.85 -26.24 -4.45
CA GLU A 87 18.80 -26.59 -5.51
C GLU A 87 20.13 -25.85 -5.41
N LEU A 88 20.82 -25.92 -4.26
CA LEU A 88 22.26 -25.59 -4.18
C LEU A 88 23.05 -26.50 -3.21
N VAL A 89 22.58 -27.73 -2.98
CA VAL A 89 23.36 -28.82 -2.36
C VAL A 89 23.55 -29.96 -3.34
N ALA A 90 24.26 -29.70 -4.43
CA ALA A 90 24.87 -30.75 -5.24
C ALA A 90 26.07 -30.19 -6.01
N GLY A 91 27.28 -30.61 -5.62
CA GLY A 91 28.46 -30.48 -6.46
C GLY A 91 29.66 -29.82 -5.79
N SER A 92 30.27 -30.49 -4.80
CA SER A 92 31.69 -30.25 -4.50
C SER A 92 32.53 -30.69 -5.71
N PRO A 93 33.33 -29.83 -6.37
CA PRO A 93 34.36 -30.31 -7.26
C PRO A 93 35.52 -30.90 -6.44
N LYS A 94 35.78 -32.19 -6.66
CA LYS A 94 36.92 -32.94 -6.13
C LYS A 94 38.23 -32.31 -6.66
N PRO A 95 39.28 -32.09 -5.83
CA PRO A 95 40.55 -31.60 -6.33
C PRO A 95 41.23 -32.70 -7.18
N GLN A 96 41.59 -32.37 -8.42
CA GLN A 96 42.47 -33.21 -9.23
C GLN A 96 43.92 -32.95 -8.78
N GLY A 97 44.60 -34.02 -8.35
CA GLY A 97 46.05 -34.06 -8.20
C GLY A 97 46.75 -34.48 -9.48
#